data_AF-A6DSD9-F1
#
_entry.id   AF-A6DSD9-F1
#
_cell.length_a   1.000
_cell.length_b   1.000
_cell.length_c   1.000
_cell.angle_alpha   90.00
_cell.angle_beta   90.00
_cell.angle_gamma   90.00
#
_symmetry.space_group_name_H-M   'P 1'
#
loop_
_entity.id
_entity.type
_entity.pdbx_description
1 polymer ?
#
loop_
_entity_poly.entity_id
_entity_poly.type
_entity_poly.pdbx_seq_one_letter_code
_entity_poly.pdbx_strand_id
1 'polypeptide(L)'
;MQIEIRKAEESDLNEIHGWLVDHDRKGIRENFLCNWEVIKRQAQNADMLIAIESVTSKIIGFMTGGLIDNGVLQVHNDYRSNSSRSYGVGSKLVKFACDEARRNDTPFLWVECAPSSSEEFWKKQGFTIIRKERQHPKGYKVLEDVEQTHSNENQDISEVVISFYDQRALYSASAEPRKKESIKAYLYNDSELKLSKKIYCHRMRTEGDTVIKIEVNGVTKLFGKAKGSEAKEIGVRVTGSGDTRIHKISLDELNT
;
A
#
# COMPACT_ATOMS: atom_id res chain seq x y z
N MET A 1 7.82 -16.65 -22.93
CA MET A 1 8.35 -15.28 -23.05
C MET A 1 8.87 -14.83 -21.69
N GLN A 2 10.12 -14.39 -21.62
CA GLN A 2 10.72 -13.83 -20.41
C GLN A 2 10.46 -12.33 -20.37
N ILE A 3 10.05 -11.83 -19.20
CA ILE A 3 9.80 -10.41 -18.95
C ILE A 3 10.73 -9.99 -17.84
N GLU A 4 11.51 -8.96 -18.09
CA GLU A 4 12.31 -8.27 -17.08
C GLU A 4 11.53 -7.06 -16.58
N ILE A 5 11.62 -6.78 -15.27
CA ILE A 5 11.08 -5.55 -14.68
C ILE A 5 12.24 -4.82 -13.99
N ARG A 6 12.40 -3.55 -14.33
CA ARG A 6 13.38 -2.65 -13.72
C ARG A 6 12.85 -1.23 -13.61
N LYS A 7 13.58 -0.38 -12.90
CA LYS A 7 13.35 1.07 -12.91
C LYS A 7 13.68 1.65 -14.28
N ALA A 8 12.89 2.63 -14.70
CA ALA A 8 13.11 3.35 -15.94
C ALA A 8 14.36 4.24 -15.86
N GLU A 9 15.05 4.33 -16.97
CA GLU A 9 16.09 5.31 -17.27
C GLU A 9 15.52 6.40 -18.18
N GLU A 10 16.26 7.49 -18.36
CA GLU A 10 15.81 8.59 -19.22
C GLU A 10 15.60 8.16 -20.69
N SER A 11 16.45 7.26 -21.18
CA SER A 11 16.37 6.69 -22.54
C SER A 11 15.06 5.94 -22.78
N ASP A 12 14.54 5.25 -21.77
CA ASP A 12 13.29 4.48 -21.85
C ASP A 12 12.08 5.38 -22.12
N LEU A 13 12.11 6.63 -21.64
CA LEU A 13 11.01 7.57 -21.82
C LEU A 13 10.79 7.93 -23.29
N ASN A 14 11.87 8.01 -24.07
CA ASN A 14 11.76 8.31 -25.50
C ASN A 14 11.08 7.17 -26.26
N GLU A 15 11.44 5.92 -25.94
CA GLU A 15 10.76 4.75 -26.50
C GLU A 15 9.30 4.73 -26.07
N ILE A 16 9.02 4.97 -24.79
CA ILE A 16 7.65 4.96 -24.25
C ILE A 16 6.75 6.00 -24.92
N HIS A 17 7.27 7.21 -25.08
CA HIS A 17 6.56 8.26 -25.80
C HIS A 17 6.29 7.89 -27.25
N GLY A 18 7.28 7.29 -27.93
CA GLY A 18 7.17 6.86 -29.32
C GLY A 18 6.00 5.91 -29.57
N TRP A 19 5.84 4.86 -28.75
CA TRP A 19 4.73 3.91 -28.94
C TRP A 19 3.37 4.47 -28.48
N LEU A 20 3.34 5.38 -27.50
CA LEU A 20 2.10 6.11 -27.15
C LEU A 20 1.61 6.98 -28.31
N VAL A 21 2.52 7.71 -28.98
CA VAL A 21 2.20 8.52 -30.17
C VAL A 21 1.73 7.66 -31.33
N ASP A 22 2.39 6.52 -31.58
CA ASP A 22 1.98 5.59 -32.63
C ASP A 22 0.59 4.99 -32.36
N HIS A 23 0.30 4.62 -31.10
CA HIS A 23 -1.02 4.14 -30.68
C HIS A 23 -2.12 5.17 -30.87
N ASP A 24 -1.86 6.42 -30.51
CA ASP A 24 -2.80 7.52 -30.67
C ASP A 24 -3.11 7.76 -32.15
N ARG A 25 -2.08 7.79 -33.02
CA ARG A 25 -2.22 7.88 -34.48
C ARG A 25 -3.05 6.73 -35.06
N LYS A 26 -2.95 5.53 -34.48
CA LYS A 26 -3.74 4.35 -34.86
C LYS A 26 -5.16 4.34 -34.26
N GLY A 27 -5.54 5.36 -33.49
CA GLY A 27 -6.87 5.47 -32.88
C GLY A 27 -7.11 4.52 -31.71
N ILE A 28 -6.05 4.00 -31.09
CA ILE A 28 -6.17 3.14 -29.89
C ILE A 28 -6.56 4.03 -28.71
N ARG A 29 -7.85 4.00 -28.33
CA ARG A 29 -8.45 4.93 -27.37
C ARG A 29 -7.97 4.77 -25.93
N GLU A 30 -7.53 3.57 -25.54
CA GLU A 30 -7.05 3.28 -24.19
C GLU A 30 -5.54 3.52 -24.08
N ASN A 31 -5.12 4.75 -24.36
CA ASN A 31 -3.74 5.21 -24.25
C ASN A 31 -3.65 6.38 -23.27
N PHE A 32 -2.46 6.59 -22.69
CA PHE A 32 -2.21 7.66 -21.72
C PHE A 32 -1.34 8.78 -22.31
N LEU A 33 -1.34 8.98 -23.63
CA LEU A 33 -0.57 10.05 -24.28
C LEU A 33 -0.99 11.43 -23.77
N CYS A 34 -2.29 11.64 -23.53
CA CYS A 34 -2.82 12.88 -22.95
C CYS A 34 -2.25 13.19 -21.55
N ASN A 35 -1.70 12.18 -20.85
CA ASN A 35 -1.10 12.31 -19.53
C ASN A 35 0.44 12.29 -19.58
N TRP A 36 1.05 12.48 -20.76
CA TRP A 36 2.50 12.32 -20.95
C TRP A 36 3.35 13.19 -20.00
N GLU A 37 3.00 14.46 -19.82
CA GLU A 37 3.74 15.34 -18.90
C GLU A 37 3.69 14.87 -17.44
N VAL A 38 2.60 14.20 -17.04
CA VAL A 38 2.49 13.59 -15.71
C VAL A 38 3.39 12.37 -15.62
N ILE A 39 3.37 11.49 -16.64
CA ILE A 39 4.22 10.29 -16.71
C ILE A 39 5.70 10.70 -16.65
N LYS A 40 6.11 11.67 -17.46
CA LYS A 40 7.48 12.19 -17.53
C LYS A 40 7.96 12.72 -16.17
N ARG A 41 7.15 13.56 -15.51
CA ARG A 41 7.49 14.08 -14.17
C ARG A 41 7.61 12.98 -13.13
N GLN A 42 6.75 11.96 -13.17
CA GLN A 42 6.82 10.84 -12.23
C GLN A 42 8.02 9.94 -12.48
N ALA A 43 8.45 9.80 -13.74
CA ALA A 43 9.66 9.07 -14.08
C ALA A 43 10.92 9.76 -13.54
N GLN A 44 10.97 11.09 -13.57
CA GLN A 44 12.10 11.87 -13.05
C GLN A 44 12.30 11.71 -11.53
N ASN A 45 11.25 11.32 -10.80
CA ASN A 45 11.34 11.00 -9.37
C ASN A 45 11.80 9.56 -9.10
N ALA A 46 12.30 8.85 -10.12
CA ALA A 46 12.82 7.47 -10.06
C ALA A 46 11.81 6.40 -9.60
N ASP A 47 10.50 6.67 -9.73
CA ASP A 47 9.44 5.76 -9.30
C ASP A 47 8.73 5.03 -10.45
N MET A 48 9.23 5.18 -11.67
CA MET A 48 8.71 4.48 -12.83
C MET A 48 9.34 3.11 -12.98
N LEU A 49 8.49 2.09 -13.05
CA LEU A 49 8.85 0.72 -13.42
C LEU A 49 8.51 0.49 -14.88
N ILE A 50 9.34 -0.29 -15.57
CA ILE A 50 9.09 -0.74 -16.92
C ILE A 50 9.17 -2.26 -17.02
N ALA A 51 8.44 -2.81 -17.96
CA ALA A 51 8.49 -4.22 -18.33
C ALA A 51 9.10 -4.36 -19.73
N ILE A 52 10.13 -5.20 -19.85
CA ILE A 52 10.89 -5.40 -21.08
C ILE A 52 10.74 -6.85 -21.54
N GLU A 53 10.44 -7.05 -22.82
CA GLU A 53 10.49 -8.37 -23.45
C GLU A 53 11.95 -8.75 -23.71
N SER A 54 12.47 -9.76 -23.00
CA SER A 54 13.91 -10.07 -23.02
C SER A 54 14.47 -10.45 -24.40
N VAL A 55 13.64 -10.93 -25.33
CA VAL A 55 14.10 -11.36 -26.66
C VAL A 55 14.31 -10.18 -27.60
N THR A 56 13.40 -9.21 -27.59
CA THR A 56 13.44 -8.05 -28.49
C THR A 56 14.01 -6.81 -27.83
N SER A 57 14.20 -6.86 -26.51
CA SER A 57 14.55 -5.71 -25.66
C SER A 57 13.55 -4.55 -25.75
N LYS A 58 12.32 -4.81 -26.19
CA LYS A 58 11.27 -3.79 -26.30
C LYS A 58 10.59 -3.55 -24.96
N ILE A 59 10.26 -2.29 -24.70
CA ILE A 59 9.42 -1.91 -23.58
C ILE A 59 7.96 -2.23 -23.92
N ILE A 60 7.37 -3.13 -23.13
CA ILE A 60 6.02 -3.67 -23.36
C ILE A 60 5.02 -3.25 -22.28
N GLY A 61 5.45 -2.45 -21.31
CA GLY A 61 4.57 -1.84 -20.32
C GLY A 61 5.33 -0.99 -19.33
N PHE A 62 4.61 -0.14 -18.62
CA PHE A 62 5.16 0.69 -17.56
C PHE A 62 4.16 0.92 -16.44
N MET A 63 4.70 1.29 -15.27
CA MET A 63 3.92 1.73 -14.13
C MET A 63 4.59 2.90 -13.43
N THR A 64 3.84 3.94 -13.08
CA THR A 64 4.31 5.07 -12.26
C THR A 64 3.61 5.10 -10.90
N GLY A 65 4.14 5.88 -9.95
CA GLY A 65 3.49 6.17 -8.67
C GLY A 65 3.57 5.06 -7.60
N GLY A 66 4.23 3.93 -7.90
CA GLY A 66 4.57 2.90 -6.91
C GLY A 66 3.41 2.26 -6.16
N LEU A 67 2.15 2.47 -6.62
CA LEU A 67 0.92 2.10 -5.90
C LEU A 67 0.75 2.85 -4.55
N ILE A 68 1.37 4.01 -4.38
CA ILE A 68 1.27 4.84 -3.17
C ILE A 68 0.66 6.20 -3.52
N ASP A 69 1.08 6.74 -4.67
CA ASP A 69 0.54 7.95 -5.26
C ASP A 69 -0.33 7.63 -6.49
N ASN A 70 -1.03 8.65 -6.99
CA ASN A 70 -1.73 8.56 -8.26
C ASN A 70 -0.71 8.20 -9.35
N GLY A 71 -0.89 7.05 -9.99
CA GLY A 71 0.03 6.53 -10.99
C GLY A 71 -0.70 6.03 -12.22
N VAL A 72 0.07 5.72 -13.26
CA VAL A 72 -0.43 5.13 -14.50
C VAL A 72 0.15 3.73 -14.61
N LEU A 73 -0.69 2.74 -14.88
CA LEU A 73 -0.28 1.41 -15.32
C LEU A 73 -0.74 1.23 -16.76
N GLN A 74 0.19 1.04 -17.68
CA GLN A 74 -0.11 0.88 -19.10
C GLN A 74 0.70 -0.27 -19.69
N VAL A 75 0.00 -1.19 -20.35
CA VAL A 75 0.59 -2.32 -21.07
C VAL A 75 0.42 -2.09 -22.57
N HIS A 76 1.46 -2.43 -23.34
CA HIS A 76 1.43 -2.36 -24.79
C HIS A 76 0.26 -3.14 -25.35
N ASN A 77 -0.46 -2.57 -26.33
CA ASN A 77 -1.74 -3.10 -26.80
C ASN A 77 -1.61 -4.54 -27.27
N ASP A 78 -0.54 -4.82 -28.01
CA ASP A 78 -0.18 -6.17 -28.46
C ASP A 78 0.08 -7.16 -27.31
N TYR A 79 0.29 -6.73 -26.07
CA TYR A 79 0.62 -7.57 -24.91
C TYR A 79 -0.48 -7.57 -23.83
N ARG A 80 -1.64 -6.96 -24.11
CA ARG A 80 -2.80 -6.92 -23.21
C ARG A 80 -3.54 -8.26 -23.16
N SER A 81 -4.43 -8.41 -22.16
CA SER A 81 -5.14 -9.67 -21.88
C SER A 81 -6.03 -10.19 -23.00
N ASN A 82 -6.43 -9.33 -23.94
CA ASN A 82 -7.22 -9.68 -25.12
C ASN A 82 -6.37 -9.98 -26.37
N SER A 83 -5.05 -9.96 -26.25
CA SER A 83 -4.11 -10.34 -27.31
C SER A 83 -3.64 -11.78 -27.16
N SER A 84 -3.28 -12.41 -28.28
CA SER A 84 -2.58 -13.71 -28.32
C SER A 84 -1.21 -13.67 -27.62
N ARG A 85 -0.69 -12.48 -27.31
CA ARG A 85 0.56 -12.25 -26.57
C ARG A 85 0.33 -11.70 -25.16
N SER A 86 -0.81 -12.01 -24.54
CA SER A 86 -1.01 -11.73 -23.11
C SER A 86 -0.09 -12.60 -22.25
N TYR A 87 0.88 -11.98 -21.59
CA TYR A 87 1.80 -12.68 -20.67
C TYR A 87 1.71 -12.16 -19.23
N GLY A 88 0.57 -11.53 -18.89
CA GLY A 88 0.33 -10.98 -17.56
C GLY A 88 1.25 -9.82 -17.18
N VAL A 89 1.69 -9.01 -18.17
CA VAL A 89 2.62 -7.88 -17.98
C VAL A 89 2.19 -6.97 -16.83
N GLY A 90 0.92 -6.54 -16.84
CA GLY A 90 0.36 -5.70 -15.78
C GLY A 90 0.43 -6.35 -14.40
N SER A 91 0.05 -7.63 -14.28
CA SER A 91 0.14 -8.36 -13.02
C SER A 91 1.58 -8.47 -12.52
N LYS A 92 2.56 -8.65 -13.42
CA LYS A 92 3.98 -8.71 -13.04
C LYS A 92 4.49 -7.35 -12.53
N LEU A 93 4.12 -6.24 -13.18
CA LEU A 93 4.43 -4.88 -12.71
C LEU A 93 3.85 -4.63 -11.31
N VAL A 94 2.58 -4.98 -11.10
CA VAL A 94 1.92 -4.83 -9.78
C VAL A 94 2.58 -5.71 -8.73
N LYS A 95 2.94 -6.95 -9.07
CA LYS A 95 3.66 -7.83 -8.15
C LYS A 95 5.01 -7.23 -7.75
N PHE A 96 5.80 -6.75 -8.72
CA PHE A 96 7.10 -6.15 -8.44
C PHE A 96 6.97 -4.94 -7.52
N ALA A 97 6.00 -4.07 -7.76
CA ALA A 97 5.75 -2.92 -6.89
C ALA A 97 5.25 -3.31 -5.49
N CYS A 98 4.41 -4.34 -5.36
CA CYS A 98 4.08 -4.88 -4.05
C CYS A 98 5.33 -5.40 -3.32
N ASP A 99 6.24 -6.05 -4.02
CA ASP A 99 7.48 -6.56 -3.42
C ASP A 99 8.43 -5.42 -3.02
N GLU A 100 8.53 -4.35 -3.83
CA GLU A 100 9.23 -3.11 -3.44
C GLU A 100 8.61 -2.45 -2.21
N ALA A 101 7.28 -2.32 -2.20
CA ALA A 101 6.57 -1.74 -1.06
C ALA A 101 6.77 -2.55 0.22
N ARG A 102 6.82 -3.89 0.15
CA ARG A 102 7.20 -4.73 1.31
C ARG A 102 8.63 -4.45 1.77
N ARG A 103 9.60 -4.38 0.85
CA ARG A 103 11.01 -4.07 1.19
C ARG A 103 11.15 -2.69 1.83
N ASN A 104 10.33 -1.74 1.40
CA ASN A 104 10.30 -0.38 1.92
C ASN A 104 9.35 -0.21 3.11
N ASP A 105 8.82 -1.30 3.68
CA ASP A 105 7.91 -1.29 4.83
C ASP A 105 6.71 -0.34 4.64
N THR A 106 6.21 -0.31 3.41
CA THR A 106 5.05 0.48 2.95
C THR A 106 3.86 -0.46 2.75
N PRO A 107 3.07 -0.70 3.80
CA PRO A 107 2.05 -1.75 3.83
C PRO A 107 0.77 -1.36 3.09
N PHE A 108 0.51 -0.07 2.92
CA PHE A 108 -0.73 0.45 2.36
C PHE A 108 -0.50 0.89 0.94
N LEU A 109 -1.20 0.22 0.03
CA LEU A 109 -1.20 0.54 -1.38
C LEU A 109 -2.56 1.08 -1.80
N TRP A 110 -2.55 1.96 -2.79
CA TRP A 110 -3.70 2.63 -3.32
C TRP A 110 -3.65 2.72 -4.84
N VAL A 111 -4.83 2.66 -5.47
CA VAL A 111 -5.02 2.89 -6.90
C VAL A 111 -6.31 3.66 -7.16
N GLU A 112 -6.31 4.44 -8.24
CA GLU A 112 -7.54 4.88 -8.88
C GLU A 112 -7.86 3.96 -10.05
N CYS A 113 -9.09 3.45 -10.11
CA CYS A 113 -9.56 2.57 -11.18
C CYS A 113 -10.15 3.43 -12.30
N ALA A 114 -9.27 4.06 -13.09
CA ALA A 114 -9.62 4.82 -14.27
C ALA A 114 -8.97 4.18 -15.52
N PRO A 115 -9.75 3.64 -16.48
CA PRO A 115 -11.22 3.57 -16.51
C PRO A 115 -11.80 2.56 -15.49
N SER A 116 -13.10 2.63 -15.22
CA SER A 116 -13.81 1.69 -14.33
C SER A 116 -13.75 0.24 -14.78
N SER A 117 -13.51 -0.03 -16.08
CA SER A 117 -13.27 -1.38 -16.58
C SER A 117 -12.00 -2.04 -15.99
N SER A 118 -11.09 -1.26 -15.41
CA SER A 118 -9.89 -1.79 -14.73
C SER A 118 -10.16 -2.40 -13.35
N GLU A 119 -11.36 -2.22 -12.78
CA GLU A 119 -11.68 -2.71 -11.44
C GLU A 119 -11.45 -4.22 -11.25
N GLU A 120 -11.87 -5.03 -12.22
CA GLU A 120 -11.70 -6.49 -12.15
C GLU A 120 -10.23 -6.90 -12.21
N PHE A 121 -9.39 -6.15 -12.92
CA PHE A 121 -7.94 -6.36 -12.89
C PHE A 121 -7.40 -6.13 -11.48
N TRP A 122 -7.76 -5.01 -10.84
CA TRP A 122 -7.28 -4.67 -9.50
C TRP A 122 -7.78 -5.64 -8.42
N LYS A 123 -9.04 -6.08 -8.48
CA LYS A 123 -9.56 -7.14 -7.60
C LYS A 123 -8.73 -8.43 -7.71
N LYS A 124 -8.38 -8.85 -8.93
CA LYS A 124 -7.50 -10.02 -9.15
C LYS A 124 -6.10 -9.84 -8.57
N GLN A 125 -5.62 -8.61 -8.45
CA GLN A 125 -4.36 -8.30 -7.76
C GLN A 125 -4.51 -8.23 -6.23
N GLY A 126 -5.71 -8.46 -5.69
CA GLY A 126 -6.00 -8.44 -4.26
C GLY A 126 -6.30 -7.06 -3.68
N PHE A 127 -6.71 -6.10 -4.51
CA PHE A 127 -7.19 -4.80 -4.02
C PHE A 127 -8.68 -4.86 -3.67
N THR A 128 -9.05 -4.25 -2.55
CA THR A 128 -10.44 -3.98 -2.16
C THR A 128 -10.91 -2.69 -2.82
N ILE A 129 -12.00 -2.76 -3.59
CA ILE A 129 -12.54 -1.60 -4.33
C ILE A 129 -13.59 -0.87 -3.51
N ILE A 130 -13.41 0.45 -3.38
CA ILE A 130 -14.34 1.40 -2.77
C ILE A 130 -14.97 2.23 -3.89
N ARG A 131 -16.30 2.29 -3.91
CA ARG A 131 -17.06 3.19 -4.79
C ARG A 131 -17.63 4.35 -4.00
N LYS A 132 -17.50 5.55 -4.55
CA LYS A 132 -18.20 6.76 -4.09
C LYS A 132 -18.96 7.36 -5.26
N GLU A 133 -20.14 7.90 -5.00
CA GLU A 133 -20.93 8.54 -6.04
C GLU A 133 -20.13 9.65 -6.75
N ARG A 134 -20.24 9.71 -8.08
CA ARG A 134 -19.62 10.74 -8.92
C ARG A 134 -18.08 10.79 -8.87
N GLN A 135 -17.41 9.73 -8.42
CA GLN A 135 -15.95 9.61 -8.44
C GLN A 135 -15.53 8.32 -9.15
N HIS A 136 -14.32 8.30 -9.70
CA HIS A 136 -13.73 7.04 -10.14
C HIS A 136 -13.64 6.05 -8.98
N PRO A 137 -13.93 4.76 -9.20
CA PRO A 137 -13.70 3.72 -8.22
C PRO A 137 -12.24 3.75 -7.79
N LYS A 138 -12.00 3.43 -6.53
CA LYS A 138 -10.65 3.44 -5.97
C LYS A 138 -10.38 2.11 -5.30
N GLY A 139 -9.15 1.65 -5.33
CA GLY A 139 -8.73 0.39 -4.73
C GLY A 139 -7.70 0.61 -3.65
N TYR A 140 -7.76 -0.15 -2.56
CA TYR A 140 -6.68 -0.23 -1.60
C TYR A 140 -6.26 -1.69 -1.36
N LYS A 141 -4.99 -1.88 -0.99
CA LYS A 141 -4.47 -3.18 -0.59
C LYS A 141 -3.57 -3.01 0.62
N VAL A 142 -3.77 -3.84 1.64
CA VAL A 142 -2.87 -3.94 2.78
C VAL A 142 -1.95 -5.14 2.54
N LEU A 143 -0.65 -4.90 2.53
CA LEU A 143 0.36 -5.93 2.47
C LEU A 143 0.53 -6.46 3.89
N GLU A 144 -0.11 -7.59 4.17
CA GLU A 144 0.06 -8.28 5.44
C GLU A 144 1.49 -8.82 5.55
N ASP A 145 2.08 -8.66 6.74
CA ASP A 145 3.29 -9.38 7.10
C ASP A 145 2.93 -10.84 7.39
N VAL A 146 3.83 -11.76 7.06
CA VAL A 146 3.71 -13.15 7.50
C VAL A 146 3.86 -13.16 9.03
N GLU A 147 2.96 -13.83 9.74
CA GLU A 147 3.09 -14.03 11.19
C GLU A 147 4.49 -14.54 11.50
N GLN A 148 5.20 -13.81 12.35
CA GLN A 148 6.50 -14.26 12.82
C GLN A 148 6.24 -15.26 13.94
N THR A 149 6.38 -16.55 13.62
CA THR A 149 6.50 -17.58 14.63
C THR A 149 7.84 -17.40 15.33
N HIS A 150 7.83 -16.75 16.49
CA HIS A 150 8.98 -16.77 17.38
C HIS A 150 9.07 -18.19 17.98
N SER A 151 10.08 -18.95 17.57
CA SER A 151 10.29 -20.36 17.92
C SER A 151 10.86 -20.56 19.34
N ASN A 152 10.87 -19.53 20.18
CA ASN A 152 11.43 -19.65 21.52
C ASN A 152 10.32 -20.03 22.50
N GLU A 153 10.33 -21.29 22.92
CA GLU A 153 9.34 -21.93 23.80
C GLU A 153 9.25 -21.33 25.23
N ASN A 154 10.07 -20.31 25.55
CA ASN A 154 10.17 -19.70 26.88
C ASN A 154 9.93 -18.17 26.92
N GLN A 155 9.26 -17.58 25.91
CA GLN A 155 8.90 -16.16 25.97
C GLN A 155 7.56 -15.93 26.66
N ASP A 156 7.53 -14.97 27.60
CA ASP A 156 6.27 -14.48 28.19
C ASP A 156 5.36 -13.95 27.09
N ILE A 157 4.20 -14.60 26.96
CA ILE A 157 3.17 -14.23 25.99
C ILE A 157 2.20 -13.28 26.68
N SER A 158 2.09 -12.07 26.16
CA SER A 158 1.05 -11.13 26.54
C SER A 158 -0.04 -11.07 25.47
N GLU A 159 -1.30 -10.99 25.91
CA GLU A 159 -2.40 -10.61 25.02
C GLU A 159 -2.39 -9.10 24.83
N VAL A 160 -2.37 -8.66 23.57
CA VAL A 160 -2.45 -7.25 23.21
C VAL A 160 -3.73 -7.02 22.42
N VAL A 161 -4.54 -6.06 22.86
CA VAL A 161 -5.73 -5.62 22.14
C VAL A 161 -5.50 -4.21 21.61
N ILE A 162 -5.58 -4.06 20.29
CA ILE A 162 -5.45 -2.76 19.62
C ILE A 162 -6.79 -2.42 18.98
N SER A 163 -7.35 -1.26 19.36
CA SER A 163 -8.61 -0.76 18.86
C SER A 163 -8.43 0.60 18.19
N PHE A 164 -8.97 0.76 16.99
CA PHE A 164 -8.91 1.99 16.20
C PHE A 164 -10.29 2.63 16.11
N TYR A 165 -10.34 3.93 16.36
CA TYR A 165 -11.56 4.74 16.42
C TYR A 165 -11.49 5.94 15.50
N ASP A 166 -12.64 6.58 15.29
CA ASP A 166 -12.73 7.95 14.80
C ASP A 166 -12.30 8.94 15.88
N GLN A 167 -11.94 10.16 15.45
CA GLN A 167 -11.60 11.25 16.38
C GLN A 167 -12.68 11.53 17.43
N ARG A 168 -13.95 11.26 17.11
CA ARG A 168 -15.10 11.45 18.00
C ARG A 168 -15.02 10.64 19.29
N ALA A 169 -14.27 9.53 19.30
CA ALA A 169 -14.11 8.69 20.49
C ALA A 169 -13.41 9.39 21.66
N LEU A 170 -12.66 10.48 21.40
CA LEU A 170 -12.08 11.30 22.47
C LEU A 170 -13.13 12.02 23.31
N TYR A 171 -14.36 12.17 22.80
CA TYR A 171 -15.42 12.95 23.43
C TYR A 171 -16.67 12.11 23.73
N SER A 172 -16.65 10.82 23.43
CA SER A 172 -17.80 9.93 23.54
C SER A 172 -17.37 8.59 24.10
N ALA A 173 -17.73 8.34 25.37
CA ALA A 173 -17.41 7.09 26.06
C ALA A 173 -18.06 5.84 25.41
N SER A 174 -19.11 6.03 24.60
CA SER A 174 -19.82 4.95 23.89
C SER A 174 -19.39 4.77 22.43
N ALA A 175 -18.26 5.34 22.02
CA ALA A 175 -17.79 5.18 20.66
C ALA A 175 -17.27 3.76 20.43
N GLU A 176 -17.83 3.05 19.45
CA GLU A 176 -17.35 1.73 19.04
C GLU A 176 -16.10 1.83 18.15
N PRO A 177 -15.14 0.90 18.27
CA PRO A 177 -13.99 0.87 17.39
C PRO A 177 -14.40 0.45 15.98
N ARG A 178 -13.82 1.11 14.98
CA ARG A 178 -13.96 0.70 13.57
C ARG A 178 -13.21 -0.59 13.26
N LYS A 179 -12.12 -0.81 13.98
CA LYS A 179 -11.27 -1.99 13.85
C LYS A 179 -10.74 -2.36 15.23
N LYS A 180 -10.85 -3.63 15.58
CA LYS A 180 -10.31 -4.21 16.81
C LYS A 180 -9.57 -5.49 16.45
N GLU A 181 -8.34 -5.62 16.91
CA GLU A 181 -7.54 -6.85 16.77
C GLU A 181 -6.99 -7.27 18.13
N SER A 182 -7.16 -8.55 18.47
CA SER A 182 -6.42 -9.20 19.57
C SER A 182 -5.25 -9.97 18.95
N ILE A 183 -4.06 -9.80 19.52
CA ILE A 183 -2.82 -10.38 19.02
C ILE A 183 -1.92 -10.82 20.16
N LYS A 184 -1.15 -11.88 19.93
CA LYS A 184 -0.09 -12.29 20.85
C LYS A 184 1.10 -11.36 20.71
N ALA A 185 1.71 -11.01 21.83
CA ALA A 185 2.98 -10.33 21.84
C ALA A 185 3.97 -11.06 22.74
N TYR A 186 5.24 -10.97 22.38
CA TYR A 186 6.33 -11.65 23.06
C TYR A 186 7.23 -10.60 23.69
N LEU A 187 7.62 -10.84 24.94
CA LEU A 187 8.62 -10.00 25.60
C LEU A 187 9.96 -10.14 24.87
N TYR A 188 10.42 -9.04 24.29
CA TYR A 188 11.71 -8.98 23.59
C TYR A 188 12.84 -8.59 24.55
N ASN A 189 12.53 -7.73 25.51
CA ASN A 189 13.35 -7.36 26.67
C ASN A 189 12.42 -6.79 27.75
N ASP A 190 12.96 -6.38 28.91
CA ASP A 190 12.18 -5.94 30.08
C ASP A 190 11.23 -4.75 29.82
N SER A 191 11.42 -4.00 28.73
CA SER A 191 10.63 -2.80 28.41
C SER A 191 9.94 -2.85 27.04
N GLU A 192 10.01 -3.94 26.30
CA GLU A 192 9.47 -4.00 24.93
C GLU A 192 8.77 -5.33 24.62
N LEU A 193 7.50 -5.22 24.19
CA LEU A 193 6.75 -6.30 23.58
C LEU A 193 6.85 -6.22 22.05
N LYS A 194 7.12 -7.35 21.39
CA LYS A 194 7.00 -7.51 19.93
C LYS A 194 5.72 -8.24 19.59
N LEU A 195 4.91 -7.66 18.70
CA LEU A 195 3.67 -8.27 18.24
C LEU A 195 3.96 -9.45 17.29
N SER A 196 3.15 -10.51 17.34
CA SER A 196 3.31 -11.68 16.46
C SER A 196 3.13 -11.36 14.97
N LYS A 197 2.49 -10.23 14.66
CA LYS A 197 2.39 -9.63 13.33
C LYS A 197 2.25 -8.11 13.47
N LYS A 198 2.61 -7.37 12.43
CA LYS A 198 2.38 -5.91 12.43
C LYS A 198 0.88 -5.63 12.29
N ILE A 199 0.38 -4.68 13.06
CA ILE A 199 -1.00 -4.21 13.00
C ILE A 199 -1.04 -2.91 12.21
N TYR A 200 -2.02 -2.83 11.31
CA TYR A 200 -2.20 -1.73 10.38
C TYR A 200 -3.63 -1.19 10.44
N CYS A 201 -3.79 0.13 10.39
CA CYS A 201 -5.09 0.78 10.20
C CYS A 201 -4.99 1.90 9.17
N HIS A 202 -5.77 1.78 8.10
CA HIS A 202 -5.88 2.81 7.08
C HIS A 202 -6.69 4.00 7.62
N ARG A 203 -6.19 5.21 7.42
CA ARG A 203 -6.95 6.42 7.73
C ARG A 203 -7.82 6.79 6.54
N MET A 204 -9.14 6.67 6.70
CA MET A 204 -10.03 7.30 5.73
C MET A 204 -9.95 8.82 5.91
N ARG A 205 -9.59 9.54 4.83
CA ARG A 205 -9.40 11.00 4.83
C ARG A 205 -10.59 11.80 5.38
N THR A 206 -11.79 11.21 5.41
CA THR A 206 -13.03 11.86 5.85
C THR A 206 -13.29 11.80 7.37
N GLU A 207 -12.47 11.09 8.14
CA GLU A 207 -12.80 10.71 9.53
C GLU A 207 -12.05 11.49 10.63
N GLY A 208 -11.35 12.57 10.26
CA GLY A 208 -10.49 13.30 11.20
C GLY A 208 -9.23 12.50 11.57
N ASP A 209 -8.66 12.74 12.75
CA ASP A 209 -7.49 12.00 13.23
C ASP A 209 -7.86 10.59 13.72
N THR A 210 -7.04 9.58 13.41
CA THR A 210 -7.18 8.24 13.99
C THR A 210 -6.92 8.28 15.50
N VAL A 211 -7.83 7.72 16.28
CA VAL A 211 -7.67 7.50 17.72
C VAL A 211 -7.40 6.02 17.96
N ILE A 212 -6.52 5.72 18.89
CA ILE A 212 -6.08 4.36 19.20
C ILE A 212 -6.20 4.08 20.68
N LYS A 213 -6.68 2.87 21.01
CA LYS A 213 -6.57 2.25 22.32
C LYS A 213 -5.64 1.05 22.23
N ILE A 214 -4.67 0.96 23.15
CA ILE A 214 -3.78 -0.20 23.29
C ILE A 214 -3.95 -0.75 24.69
N GLU A 215 -4.29 -2.03 24.79
CA GLU A 215 -4.43 -2.77 26.03
C GLU A 215 -3.46 -3.94 26.05
N VAL A 216 -2.74 -4.13 27.16
CA VAL A 216 -1.82 -5.24 27.39
C VAL A 216 -2.33 -6.01 28.60
N ASN A 217 -2.69 -7.28 28.40
CA ASN A 217 -3.29 -8.14 29.43
C ASN A 217 -4.49 -7.47 30.14
N GLY A 218 -5.32 -6.78 29.36
CA GLY A 218 -6.51 -6.04 29.84
C GLY A 218 -6.23 -4.68 30.47
N VAL A 219 -4.96 -4.28 30.64
CA VAL A 219 -4.60 -2.96 31.18
C VAL A 219 -4.42 -1.98 30.02
N THR A 220 -5.17 -0.87 30.04
CA THR A 220 -5.01 0.19 29.04
C THR A 220 -3.67 0.88 29.23
N LYS A 221 -2.83 0.81 28.20
CA LYS A 221 -1.52 1.48 28.15
C LYS A 221 -1.58 2.80 27.38
N LEU A 222 -2.48 2.92 26.41
CA LEU A 222 -2.69 4.15 25.64
C LEU A 222 -4.16 4.29 25.28
N PHE A 223 -4.69 5.52 25.40
CA PHE A 223 -5.91 5.93 24.69
C PHE A 223 -5.75 7.38 24.21
N GLY A 224 -5.51 7.56 22.91
CA GLY A 224 -5.19 8.88 22.39
C GLY A 224 -5.10 8.94 20.87
N LYS A 225 -4.69 10.09 20.33
CA LYS A 225 -4.49 10.24 18.88
C LYS A 225 -3.26 9.46 18.43
N ALA A 226 -3.36 8.70 17.34
CA ALA A 226 -2.26 7.91 16.79
C ALA A 226 -1.02 8.74 16.41
N LYS A 227 -1.21 10.03 16.10
CA LYS A 227 -0.13 10.99 15.79
C LYS A 227 0.48 11.70 17.01
N GLY A 228 -0.02 11.42 18.23
CA GLY A 228 0.46 12.03 19.46
C GLY A 228 1.86 11.55 19.85
N SER A 229 2.55 12.32 20.71
CA SER A 229 3.87 11.96 21.25
C SER A 229 3.82 10.65 22.03
N GLU A 230 2.86 10.50 22.94
CA GLU A 230 2.64 9.27 23.72
C GLU A 230 2.46 8.03 22.82
N ALA A 231 1.67 8.18 21.74
CA ALA A 231 1.48 7.12 20.77
C ALA A 231 2.81 6.76 20.08
N LYS A 232 3.62 7.76 19.73
CA LYS A 232 4.94 7.52 19.12
C LYS A 232 5.89 6.82 20.10
N GLU A 233 5.89 7.22 21.36
CA GLU A 233 6.72 6.65 22.44
C GLU A 233 6.37 5.19 22.68
N ILE A 234 5.07 4.85 22.76
CA ILE A 234 4.67 3.46 22.95
C ILE A 234 4.93 2.57 21.73
N GLY A 235 5.21 3.13 20.54
CA GLY A 235 5.56 2.34 19.35
C GLY A 235 4.62 2.47 18.17
N VAL A 236 3.61 3.34 18.25
CA VAL A 236 2.76 3.70 17.11
C VAL A 236 3.57 4.50 16.09
N ARG A 237 3.39 4.19 14.81
CA ARG A 237 3.98 4.92 13.69
C ARG A 237 2.87 5.35 12.75
N VAL A 238 2.94 6.59 12.28
CA VAL A 238 1.98 7.16 11.33
C VAL A 238 2.72 7.56 10.06
N THR A 239 2.20 7.16 8.90
CA THR A 239 2.77 7.52 7.58
C THR A 239 2.38 8.95 7.18
N GLY A 240 2.99 9.49 6.12
CA GLY A 240 2.59 10.78 5.54
C GLY A 240 1.13 10.82 5.07
N SER A 241 0.56 9.68 4.66
CA SER A 241 -0.86 9.51 4.33
C SER A 241 -1.78 9.50 5.56
N GLY A 242 -1.23 9.41 6.77
CA GLY A 242 -1.97 9.32 8.03
C GLY A 242 -2.33 7.90 8.45
N ASP A 243 -1.84 6.88 7.74
CA ASP A 243 -2.07 5.47 8.08
C ASP A 243 -1.25 5.07 9.30
N THR A 244 -1.81 4.21 10.14
CA THR A 244 -1.22 3.81 11.42
C THR A 244 -0.63 2.40 11.34
N ARG A 245 0.56 2.22 11.91
CA ARG A 245 1.28 0.95 12.03
C ARG A 245 1.80 0.74 13.44
N ILE A 246 1.76 -0.50 13.92
CA ILE A 246 2.31 -0.93 15.20
C ILE A 246 2.98 -2.28 15.00
N HIS A 247 4.24 -2.44 15.42
CA HIS A 247 4.91 -3.74 15.48
C HIS A 247 5.38 -4.09 16.88
N LYS A 248 5.55 -3.08 17.74
CA LYS A 248 6.04 -3.22 19.10
C LYS A 248 5.31 -2.25 20.02
N ILE A 249 5.34 -2.58 21.30
CA ILE A 249 4.77 -1.80 22.38
C ILE A 249 5.86 -1.59 23.43
N SER A 250 6.20 -0.34 23.73
CA SER A 250 7.00 -0.03 24.92
C SER A 250 6.15 -0.22 26.18
N LEU A 251 6.74 -0.82 27.20
CA LEU A 251 6.13 -1.05 28.50
C LEU A 251 6.50 0.03 29.53
N ASP A 252 7.40 0.95 29.18
CA ASP A 252 7.78 2.05 30.05
C ASP A 252 6.54 2.85 30.50
N GLU A 253 6.57 3.37 31.72
CA GLU A 253 5.50 4.25 32.20
C GLU A 253 5.42 5.46 31.28
N LEU A 254 4.27 5.63 30.60
CA LEU A 254 4.00 6.85 29.86
C LEU A 254 3.86 7.99 30.86
N ASN A 255 4.63 9.06 30.68
CA ASN A 255 4.45 10.27 31.45
C ASN A 255 3.12 10.94 31.02
N THR A 256 2.03 10.58 31.69
CA THR A 256 0.73 11.28 31.55
C THR A 256 0.68 12.55 32.38
#